data_AF-A0A6A4HUX0-F1
#
_entry.id   AF-A0A6A4HUX0-F1
#
_cell.length_a   1.000
_cell.length_b   1.000
_cell.length_c   1.000
_cell.angle_alpha   90.00
_cell.angle_beta   90.00
_cell.angle_gamma   90.00
#
_symmetry.space_group_name_H-M   'P 1'
#
loop_
_entity.id
_entity.type
_entity.pdbx_description
1 polymer ?
#
loop_
_entity_poly.entity_id
_entity_poly.type
_entity_poly.pdbx_seq_one_letter_code
_entity_poly.pdbx_strand_id
1 'polypeptide(L)'
;MSSGPPPPLPAGEVMELKLIVADVLVEALWFGVQTVVTIVGIYVLWSRGLRKSFGNKFLLGLIMLLFSLAACSLSLTIWLYMNLFDSLGGTLDVTTIQNNETIATTVFQRLAYFISDAIVAWRAWILWDRNIFVKMVIVVCLLGTITATFVQGGLAVHEQIHPSGGINVGSGTRTLLFTLPLLLTNLCTTTLIGMKIWEYRRNIMNHLSGSKTRVHSILLILLESSALYCICWILALLAVLGNVMGPMAIAVIMGSMPYVTSIYPVVVVILVTLDKNDYGSTIQTSNTAMRFNHGGTTTTSGIMTSATTVIGNGSKVRVPQTTFAKGRSREDFLDSGSASSEKL
;
A
#
# COMPACT_ATOMS: atom_id res chain seq x y z
N MET A 1 38.27 33.50 40.92
CA MET A 1 36.84 33.35 40.58
C MET A 1 36.51 31.87 40.64
N SER A 2 35.42 31.50 41.31
CA SER A 2 35.09 30.08 41.53
C SER A 2 34.57 29.44 40.24
N SER A 3 35.37 28.55 39.65
CA SER A 3 34.95 27.67 38.56
C SER A 3 34.20 26.47 39.13
N GLY A 4 33.06 26.73 39.79
CA GLY A 4 32.12 25.68 40.16
C GLY A 4 31.53 25.02 38.90
N PRO A 5 31.09 23.75 38.97
CA PRO A 5 30.30 23.18 37.89
C PRO A 5 29.05 24.05 37.63
N PRO A 6 28.57 24.14 36.38
CA PRO A 6 27.36 24.88 36.08
C PRO A 6 26.18 24.36 36.91
N PRO A 7 25.24 25.22 37.32
CA PRO A 7 24.10 24.80 38.11
C PRO A 7 23.31 23.70 37.38
N PRO A 8 22.79 22.69 38.10
CA PRO A 8 22.00 21.63 37.47
C PRO A 8 20.75 22.21 36.83
N LEU A 9 20.41 21.70 35.64
CA LEU A 9 19.21 22.11 34.90
C LEU A 9 17.95 21.95 35.75
N PRO A 10 16.99 22.90 35.69
CA PRO A 10 15.68 22.78 36.32
C PRO A 10 14.99 21.44 36.01
N ALA A 11 14.29 20.89 36.99
CA ALA A 11 13.61 19.61 36.84
C ALA A 11 12.56 19.58 35.70
N GLY A 12 12.02 20.74 35.32
CA GLY A 12 11.15 20.91 34.15
C GLY A 12 11.89 20.68 32.84
N GLU A 13 13.01 21.36 32.61
CA GLU A 13 13.84 21.21 31.40
C GLU A 13 14.37 19.78 31.25
N VAL A 14 14.75 19.13 32.36
CA VAL A 14 15.16 17.72 32.37
C VAL A 14 13.99 16.78 32.02
N MET A 15 12.75 17.16 32.33
CA MET A 15 11.57 16.40 31.89
C MET A 15 11.31 16.61 30.40
N GLU A 16 11.29 17.85 29.92
CA GLU A 16 11.08 18.17 28.50
C GLU A 16 12.13 17.52 27.60
N LEU A 17 13.40 17.54 27.99
CA LEU A 17 14.48 16.84 27.30
C LEU A 17 14.22 15.33 27.19
N LYS A 18 13.67 14.71 28.25
CA LYS A 18 13.28 13.29 28.22
C LYS A 18 12.07 13.03 27.31
N LEU A 19 11.10 13.95 27.24
CA LEU A 19 9.98 13.88 26.30
C LEU A 19 10.51 13.85 24.86
N ILE A 20 11.33 14.84 24.50
CA ILE A 20 11.91 15.01 23.15
C ILE A 20 12.73 13.79 22.73
N VAL A 21 13.63 13.32 23.60
CA VAL A 21 14.48 12.15 23.28
C VAL A 21 13.65 10.88 23.12
N ALA A 22 12.61 10.67 23.95
CA ALA A 22 11.73 9.51 23.81
C ALA A 22 10.90 9.56 22.52
N ASP A 23 10.38 10.73 22.16
CA ASP A 23 9.60 10.96 20.94
C ASP A 23 10.43 10.64 19.68
N VAL A 24 11.61 11.25 19.53
CA VAL A 24 12.53 11.01 18.40
C VAL A 24 12.96 9.55 18.31
N LEU A 25 13.22 8.88 19.45
CA LEU A 25 13.56 7.45 19.45
C LEU A 25 12.39 6.58 18.96
N VAL A 26 11.16 6.89 19.36
CA VAL A 26 9.95 6.19 18.90
C VAL A 26 9.72 6.42 17.41
N GLU A 27 9.82 7.67 16.93
CA GLU A 27 9.71 8.00 15.51
C GLU A 27 10.77 7.27 14.67
N ALA A 28 12.03 7.27 15.11
CA ALA A 28 13.12 6.60 14.43
C ALA A 28 12.95 5.06 14.39
N LEU A 29 12.47 4.44 15.47
CA LEU A 29 12.16 3.01 15.52
C LEU A 29 11.06 2.65 14.52
N TRP A 30 9.97 3.43 14.48
CA TRP A 30 8.88 3.22 13.53
C TRP A 30 9.30 3.47 12.08
N PHE A 31 10.14 4.48 11.83
CA PHE A 31 10.72 4.71 10.52
C PHE A 31 11.62 3.53 10.07
N GLY A 32 12.36 2.92 11.01
CA GLY A 32 13.10 1.68 10.77
C GLY A 32 12.19 0.53 10.34
N VAL A 33 11.08 0.31 11.05
CA VAL A 33 10.05 -0.70 10.67
C VAL A 33 9.47 -0.39 9.29
N GLN A 34 9.10 0.87 9.02
CA GLN A 34 8.58 1.29 7.72
C GLN A 34 9.60 1.09 6.60
N THR A 35 10.89 1.30 6.86
CA THR A 35 11.98 1.05 5.90
C THR A 35 12.04 -0.42 5.52
N VAL A 36 12.04 -1.33 6.51
CA VAL A 36 12.06 -2.78 6.26
C VAL A 36 10.82 -3.24 5.47
N VAL A 37 9.62 -2.80 5.88
CA VAL A 37 8.37 -3.15 5.19
C VAL A 37 8.34 -2.58 3.76
N THR A 38 8.85 -1.37 3.55
CA THR A 38 9.00 -0.75 2.22
C THR A 38 9.92 -1.58 1.32
N ILE A 39 11.09 -2.00 1.83
CA ILE A 39 12.05 -2.84 1.08
C ILE A 39 11.40 -4.18 0.68
N VAL A 40 10.70 -4.85 1.61
CA VAL A 40 9.96 -6.09 1.30
C VAL A 40 8.88 -5.84 0.25
N GLY A 41 8.10 -4.75 0.38
CA GLY A 41 7.09 -4.36 -0.59
C GLY A 41 7.65 -4.14 -2.00
N ILE A 42 8.78 -3.44 -2.11
CA ILE A 42 9.50 -3.23 -3.38
C ILE A 42 9.97 -4.57 -3.96
N TYR A 43 10.58 -5.44 -3.16
CA TYR A 43 11.06 -6.76 -3.59
C TYR A 43 9.92 -7.65 -4.13
N VAL A 44 8.78 -7.69 -3.43
CA VAL A 44 7.62 -8.50 -3.87
C VAL A 44 6.92 -7.89 -5.09
N LEU A 45 6.91 -6.56 -5.25
CA LEU A 45 6.44 -5.91 -6.48
C LEU A 45 7.40 -6.14 -7.67
N TRP A 46 8.71 -6.12 -7.41
CA TRP A 46 9.75 -6.31 -8.43
C TRP A 46 9.76 -7.73 -8.99
N SER A 47 9.76 -8.74 -8.11
CA SER A 47 9.71 -10.17 -8.48
C SER A 47 8.48 -10.54 -9.32
N ARG A 48 7.40 -9.74 -9.26
CA ARG A 48 6.19 -9.87 -10.08
C ARG A 48 6.27 -9.23 -11.46
N GLY A 49 7.40 -8.63 -11.82
CA GLY A 49 7.63 -8.01 -13.12
C GLY A 49 6.91 -6.67 -13.26
N LEU A 50 7.43 -5.65 -12.56
CA LEU A 50 7.00 -4.23 -12.62
C LEU A 50 6.72 -3.70 -14.04
N ARG A 51 7.40 -4.24 -15.07
CA ARG A 51 7.20 -3.83 -16.47
C ARG A 51 5.83 -4.24 -17.05
N LYS A 52 5.18 -5.30 -16.55
CA LYS A 52 3.98 -5.92 -17.16
C LYS A 52 2.63 -5.30 -16.77
N SER A 53 2.54 -4.55 -15.66
CA SER A 53 1.26 -4.01 -15.16
C SER A 53 1.39 -2.55 -14.74
N PHE A 54 0.55 -1.69 -15.30
CA PHE A 54 0.42 -0.28 -14.89
C PHE A 54 0.05 -0.16 -13.41
N GLY A 55 -0.85 -1.02 -12.92
CA GLY A 55 -1.26 -1.05 -11.52
C GLY A 55 -0.10 -1.32 -10.55
N ASN A 56 0.85 -2.19 -10.90
CA ASN A 56 2.02 -2.45 -10.06
C ASN A 56 2.98 -1.24 -10.01
N LYS A 57 3.10 -0.48 -11.11
CA LYS A 57 3.91 0.76 -11.14
C LYS A 57 3.27 1.87 -10.33
N PHE A 58 1.96 2.06 -10.47
CA PHE A 58 1.17 3.03 -9.69
C PHE A 58 1.28 2.73 -8.18
N LEU A 59 1.10 1.47 -7.80
CA LEU A 59 1.19 1.00 -6.43
C LEU A 59 2.60 1.16 -5.83
N LEU A 60 3.65 0.87 -6.61
CA LEU A 60 5.03 1.18 -6.22
C LEU A 60 5.23 2.69 -5.99
N GLY A 61 4.71 3.52 -6.89
CA GLY A 61 4.79 4.98 -6.77
C GLY A 61 4.16 5.50 -5.48
N LEU A 62 3.00 4.97 -5.08
CA LEU A 62 2.34 5.33 -3.82
C LEU A 62 3.11 4.85 -2.58
N ILE A 63 3.70 3.65 -2.61
CA ILE A 63 4.55 3.14 -1.52
C ILE A 63 5.80 4.01 -1.36
N MET A 64 6.47 4.36 -2.46
CA MET A 64 7.61 5.26 -2.46
C MET A 64 7.23 6.66 -1.94
N LEU A 65 6.07 7.19 -2.34
CA LEU A 65 5.58 8.49 -1.87
C LEU A 65 5.31 8.49 -0.36
N LEU A 66 4.66 7.46 0.18
CA LEU A 66 4.45 7.30 1.63
C LEU A 66 5.77 7.18 2.40
N PHE A 67 6.76 6.49 1.84
CA PHE A 67 8.10 6.42 2.42
C PHE A 67 8.82 7.77 2.41
N SER A 68 8.79 8.51 1.29
CA SER A 68 9.37 9.84 1.20
C SER A 68 8.72 10.84 2.15
N LEU A 69 7.38 10.82 2.30
CA LEU A 69 6.67 11.68 3.24
C LEU A 69 7.08 11.42 4.70
N ALA A 70 7.21 10.15 5.09
CA ALA A 70 7.70 9.79 6.42
C ALA A 70 9.17 10.19 6.64
N ALA A 71 10.03 9.99 5.64
CA ALA A 71 11.44 10.40 5.70
C ALA A 71 11.58 11.93 5.83
N CYS A 72 10.79 12.71 5.08
CA CYS A 72 10.73 14.16 5.21
C CYS A 72 10.25 14.57 6.61
N SER A 73 9.16 13.98 7.13
CA SER A 73 8.66 14.27 8.48
C SER A 73 9.75 14.07 9.54
N LEU A 74 10.37 12.89 9.60
CA LEU A 74 11.43 12.58 10.57
C LEU A 74 12.65 13.51 10.43
N SER A 75 13.04 13.84 9.20
CA SER A 75 14.17 14.74 8.94
C SER A 75 13.91 16.15 9.47
N LEU A 76 12.67 16.65 9.33
CA LEU A 76 12.24 17.95 9.86
C LEU A 76 12.11 17.92 11.38
N THR A 77 11.57 16.85 11.97
CA THR A 77 11.55 16.64 13.43
C THR A 77 12.97 16.73 14.02
N ILE A 78 13.93 16.00 13.44
CA ILE A 78 15.33 16.02 13.89
C ILE A 78 15.95 17.42 13.70
N TRP A 79 15.73 18.06 12.55
CA TRP A 79 16.26 19.40 12.28
C TRP A 79 15.73 20.45 13.27
N LEU A 80 14.42 20.44 13.54
CA LEU A 80 13.79 21.31 14.52
C LEU A 80 14.41 21.13 15.91
N TYR A 81 14.56 19.90 16.38
CA TYR A 81 15.14 19.64 17.70
C TYR A 81 16.62 20.04 17.78
N MET A 82 17.41 19.86 16.73
CA MET A 82 18.80 20.36 16.69
C MET A 82 18.87 21.89 16.84
N ASN A 83 18.03 22.64 16.12
CA ASN A 83 17.95 24.09 16.27
C ASN A 83 17.45 24.52 17.66
N LEU A 84 16.55 23.74 18.28
CA LEU A 84 16.12 23.97 19.65
C LEU A 84 17.28 23.78 20.65
N PHE A 85 18.12 22.76 20.48
CA PHE A 85 19.33 22.59 21.29
C PHE A 85 20.32 23.74 21.13
N ASP A 86 20.57 24.21 19.91
CA ASP A 86 21.44 25.37 19.66
C ASP A 86 20.86 26.65 20.30
N SER A 87 19.53 26.80 20.32
CA SER A 87 18.87 27.95 20.95
C SER A 87 18.98 28.00 22.47
N LEU A 88 19.05 26.85 23.15
CA LEU A 88 19.35 26.76 24.59
C LEU A 88 20.78 27.27 24.89
N GLY A 89 21.64 27.33 23.87
CA GLY A 89 22.95 28.02 23.88
C GLY A 89 22.88 29.54 23.68
N GLY A 90 21.72 30.12 23.41
CA GLY A 90 21.44 31.56 23.55
C GLY A 90 21.54 32.45 22.31
N THR A 91 21.41 31.93 21.09
CA THR A 91 21.71 32.71 19.85
C THR A 91 20.61 32.79 18.78
N LEU A 92 19.46 32.12 18.92
CA LEU A 92 18.42 32.05 17.87
C LEU A 92 17.00 32.34 18.38
N ASP A 93 16.23 33.10 17.61
CA ASP A 93 14.76 33.22 17.78
C ASP A 93 14.07 31.98 17.18
N VAL A 94 13.89 30.99 18.04
CA VAL A 94 13.32 29.67 17.70
C VAL A 94 11.85 29.73 17.33
N THR A 95 11.13 30.77 17.75
CA THR A 95 9.66 30.78 17.72
C THR A 95 9.10 30.69 16.29
N THR A 96 9.71 31.44 15.37
CA THR A 96 9.33 31.42 13.94
C THR A 96 9.75 30.12 13.26
N ILE A 97 10.90 29.56 13.63
CA ILE A 97 11.40 28.28 13.11
C ILE A 97 10.45 27.14 13.53
N GLN A 98 10.15 27.05 14.83
CA GLN A 98 9.27 26.03 15.40
C GLN A 98 7.86 26.07 14.81
N ASN A 99 7.31 27.26 14.57
CA ASN A 99 5.99 27.41 13.94
C ASN A 99 5.97 26.87 12.50
N ASN A 100 6.92 27.29 11.67
CA ASN A 100 7.03 26.85 10.27
C ASN A 100 7.25 25.33 10.15
N GLU A 101 8.12 24.76 10.99
CA GLU A 101 8.38 23.31 11.02
C GLU A 101 7.18 22.50 11.49
N THR A 102 6.45 23.00 12.50
CA THR A 102 5.21 22.37 12.98
C THR A 102 4.13 22.36 11.89
N ILE A 103 4.05 23.41 11.07
CA ILE A 103 3.16 23.42 9.88
C ILE A 103 3.64 22.39 8.86
N ALA A 104 4.93 22.39 8.49
CA ALA A 104 5.50 21.53 7.45
C ALA A 104 5.33 20.04 7.78
N THR A 105 5.77 19.61 8.97
CA THR A 105 5.59 18.26 9.49
C THR A 105 4.11 17.85 9.51
N THR A 106 3.23 18.72 10.02
CA THR A 106 1.78 18.49 9.98
C THR A 106 1.29 18.23 8.56
N VAL A 107 1.65 19.06 7.58
CA VAL A 107 1.22 18.92 6.18
C VAL A 107 1.70 17.59 5.58
N PHE A 108 2.97 17.20 5.78
CA PHE A 108 3.47 15.92 5.26
C PHE A 108 2.74 14.71 5.88
N GLN A 109 2.45 14.76 7.19
CA GLN A 109 1.63 13.75 7.85
C GLN A 109 0.19 13.72 7.30
N ARG A 110 -0.47 14.89 7.12
CA ARG A 110 -1.83 14.96 6.53
C ARG A 110 -1.88 14.38 5.11
N LEU A 111 -0.87 14.64 4.29
CA LEU A 111 -0.75 14.04 2.95
C LEU A 111 -0.60 12.51 3.02
N ALA A 112 0.24 11.99 3.93
CA ALA A 112 0.40 10.55 4.11
C ALA A 112 -0.90 9.87 4.57
N TYR A 113 -1.62 10.48 5.52
CA TYR A 113 -2.95 10.02 5.96
C TYR A 113 -3.95 9.98 4.79
N PHE A 114 -4.07 11.07 4.03
CA PHE A 114 -4.97 11.14 2.87
C PHE A 114 -4.64 10.11 1.78
N ILE A 115 -3.36 9.92 1.46
CA ILE A 115 -2.91 8.93 0.48
C ILE A 115 -3.27 7.50 0.94
N SER A 116 -3.10 7.19 2.23
CA SER A 116 -3.46 5.89 2.79
C SER A 116 -4.97 5.61 2.68
N ASP A 117 -5.80 6.59 3.07
CA ASP A 117 -7.26 6.54 2.92
C ASP A 117 -7.68 6.40 1.45
N ALA A 118 -7.03 7.12 0.53
CA ALA A 118 -7.28 6.99 -0.90
C ALA A 118 -6.96 5.57 -1.42
N ILE A 119 -5.91 4.92 -0.92
CA ILE A 119 -5.59 3.52 -1.25
C ILE A 119 -6.66 2.57 -0.68
N VAL A 120 -7.18 2.82 0.52
CA VAL A 120 -8.32 2.08 1.11
C VAL A 120 -9.57 2.20 0.24
N ALA A 121 -10.01 3.43 -0.02
CA ALA A 121 -11.16 3.76 -0.84
C ALA A 121 -11.07 3.16 -2.25
N TRP A 122 -9.91 3.28 -2.91
CA TRP A 122 -9.66 2.73 -4.25
C TRP A 122 -9.82 1.20 -4.31
N ARG A 123 -9.40 0.47 -3.25
CA ARG A 123 -9.56 -0.99 -3.17
C ARG A 123 -11.04 -1.39 -3.14
N ALA A 124 -11.87 -0.70 -2.36
CA ALA A 124 -13.32 -0.95 -2.35
C ALA A 124 -14.03 -0.47 -3.62
N TRP A 125 -13.57 0.62 -4.23
CA TRP A 125 -14.11 1.14 -5.49
C TRP A 125 -14.01 0.11 -6.61
N ILE A 126 -12.84 -0.52 -6.79
CA ILE A 126 -12.63 -1.60 -7.77
C ILE A 126 -13.54 -2.80 -7.48
N LEU A 127 -13.80 -3.08 -6.21
CA LEU A 127 -14.61 -4.22 -5.78
C LEU A 127 -16.12 -4.06 -6.08
N TRP A 128 -16.59 -2.82 -6.26
CA TRP A 128 -17.99 -2.46 -6.45
C TRP A 128 -18.27 -1.85 -7.83
N ASP A 129 -17.76 -2.49 -8.89
CA ASP A 129 -17.81 -1.96 -10.26
C ASP A 129 -19.22 -1.51 -10.73
N ARG A 130 -20.26 -2.29 -10.47
CA ARG A 130 -21.63 -2.01 -10.95
C ARG A 130 -22.50 -1.13 -10.04
N ASN A 131 -22.09 -0.83 -8.80
CA ASN A 131 -22.96 -0.13 -7.84
C ASN A 131 -22.59 1.36 -7.68
N ILE A 132 -23.32 2.23 -8.38
CA ILE A 132 -23.11 3.68 -8.37
C ILE A 132 -23.33 4.27 -6.96
N PHE A 133 -24.28 3.75 -6.17
CA PHE A 133 -24.53 4.25 -4.82
C PHE A 133 -23.31 4.05 -3.90
N VAL A 134 -22.67 2.87 -3.97
CA VAL A 134 -21.44 2.60 -3.20
C VAL A 134 -20.30 3.52 -3.64
N LYS A 135 -20.16 3.76 -4.96
CA LYS A 135 -19.19 4.69 -5.51
C LYS A 135 -19.43 6.12 -4.99
N MET A 136 -20.68 6.59 -4.95
CA MET A 136 -21.03 7.89 -4.36
C MET A 136 -20.67 7.98 -2.86
N VAL A 137 -20.95 6.96 -2.07
CA VAL A 137 -20.57 6.92 -0.64
C VAL A 137 -19.05 7.04 -0.47
N ILE A 138 -18.26 6.28 -1.24
CA ILE A 138 -16.79 6.35 -1.19
C ILE A 138 -16.27 7.77 -1.54
N VAL A 139 -16.85 8.41 -2.57
CA VAL A 139 -16.47 9.79 -2.95
C VAL A 139 -16.85 10.80 -1.87
N VAL A 140 -18.04 10.70 -1.27
CA VAL A 140 -18.46 11.58 -0.17
C VAL A 140 -17.56 11.42 1.05
N CYS A 141 -17.17 10.18 1.41
CA CYS A 141 -16.19 9.93 2.48
C CYS A 141 -14.84 10.59 2.18
N LEU A 142 -14.27 10.39 0.98
CA LEU A 142 -12.99 11.02 0.60
C LEU A 142 -13.07 12.55 0.58
N LEU A 143 -14.16 13.13 0.09
CA LEU A 143 -14.40 14.59 0.15
C LEU A 143 -14.52 15.08 1.60
N GLY A 144 -15.10 14.28 2.50
CA GLY A 144 -15.11 14.55 3.95
C GLY A 144 -13.70 14.60 4.53
N THR A 145 -12.85 13.61 4.24
CA THR A 145 -11.44 13.60 4.66
C THR A 145 -10.66 14.81 4.09
N ILE A 146 -10.87 15.16 2.81
CA ILE A 146 -10.24 16.33 2.17
C ILE A 146 -10.69 17.63 2.84
N THR A 147 -11.99 17.85 3.01
CA THR A 147 -12.48 19.09 3.66
C THR A 147 -12.01 19.20 5.10
N ALA A 148 -11.98 18.10 5.87
CA ALA A 148 -11.44 18.07 7.23
C ALA A 148 -9.95 18.46 7.29
N THR A 149 -9.11 17.92 6.40
CA THR A 149 -7.68 18.26 6.36
C THR A 149 -7.43 19.72 5.96
N PHE A 150 -8.17 20.27 4.99
CA PHE A 150 -8.07 21.69 4.63
C PHE A 150 -8.57 22.62 5.75
N VAL A 151 -9.70 22.32 6.39
CA VAL A 151 -10.23 23.12 7.51
C VAL A 151 -9.26 23.09 8.70
N GLN A 152 -8.69 21.93 9.01
CA GLN A 152 -7.68 21.81 10.08
C GLN A 152 -6.40 22.59 9.75
N GLY A 153 -5.91 22.50 8.51
CA GLY A 153 -4.73 23.25 8.07
C GLY A 153 -4.94 24.77 8.14
N GLY A 154 -6.09 25.25 7.67
CA GLY A 154 -6.49 26.66 7.80
C GLY A 154 -6.57 27.11 9.27
N LEU A 155 -7.13 26.28 10.16
CA LEU A 155 -7.20 26.57 11.59
C LEU A 155 -5.80 26.58 12.25
N ALA A 156 -4.89 25.70 11.85
CA ALA A 156 -3.51 25.67 12.35
C ALA A 156 -2.73 26.94 11.97
N VAL A 157 -2.85 27.38 10.72
CA VAL A 157 -2.25 28.64 10.26
C VAL A 157 -2.89 29.85 10.96
N HIS A 158 -4.22 29.86 11.11
CA HIS A 158 -4.93 30.98 11.76
C HIS A 158 -4.56 31.15 13.24
N GLU A 159 -4.45 30.06 13.99
CA GLU A 159 -4.07 30.06 15.41
C GLU A 159 -2.63 30.56 15.64
N GLN A 160 -1.69 30.19 14.76
CA GLN A 160 -0.31 30.68 14.83
C GLN A 160 -0.19 32.16 14.45
N ILE A 161 -1.04 32.68 13.54
CA ILE A 161 -1.05 34.11 13.16
C ILE A 161 -1.78 34.97 14.20
N HIS A 162 -2.78 34.44 14.91
CA HIS A 162 -3.57 35.18 15.91
C HIS A 162 -3.66 34.45 17.27
N PRO A 163 -2.57 34.39 18.06
CA PRO A 163 -2.50 33.63 19.31
C PRO A 163 -3.51 34.03 20.41
N SER A 164 -4.14 35.19 20.28
CA SER A 164 -4.99 35.82 21.31
C SER A 164 -6.40 36.19 20.84
N GLY A 165 -6.81 35.81 19.62
CA GLY A 165 -8.12 36.18 19.05
C GLY A 165 -8.89 35.06 18.33
N GLY A 166 -8.28 33.89 18.11
CA GLY A 166 -8.94 32.76 17.47
C GLY A 166 -9.91 32.00 18.38
N ILE A 167 -10.78 31.19 17.78
CA ILE A 167 -11.57 30.19 18.52
C ILE A 167 -10.57 29.21 19.14
N ASN A 168 -10.49 29.18 20.48
CA ASN A 168 -9.72 28.20 21.24
C ASN A 168 -10.35 26.80 21.10
N VAL A 169 -10.09 26.13 19.97
CA VAL A 169 -10.48 24.75 19.73
C VAL A 169 -9.53 23.85 20.52
N GLY A 170 -9.94 23.48 21.73
CA GLY A 170 -9.14 22.65 22.63
C GLY A 170 -8.57 21.41 21.94
N SER A 171 -7.36 21.00 22.33
CA SER A 171 -6.57 19.97 21.63
C SER A 171 -7.36 18.68 21.33
N GLY A 172 -8.18 18.21 22.27
CA GLY A 172 -9.07 17.06 22.08
C GLY A 172 -10.12 17.27 20.97
N THR A 173 -10.74 18.44 20.88
CA THR A 173 -11.69 18.79 19.80
C THR A 173 -10.99 18.85 18.44
N ARG A 174 -9.76 19.37 18.39
CA ARG A 174 -8.95 19.38 17.15
C ARG A 174 -8.60 17.97 16.68
N THR A 175 -8.20 17.10 17.61
CA THR A 175 -7.91 15.69 17.30
C THR A 175 -9.17 14.94 16.86
N LEU A 176 -10.33 15.21 17.46
CA LEU A 176 -11.62 14.66 17.02
C LEU A 176 -11.98 15.09 15.60
N LEU A 177 -11.92 16.39 15.28
CA LEU A 177 -12.24 16.94 13.96
C LEU A 177 -11.40 16.32 12.84
N PHE A 178 -10.15 15.94 13.14
CA PHE A 178 -9.26 15.26 12.21
C PHE A 178 -9.51 13.75 12.13
N THR A 179 -9.50 13.06 13.27
CA THR A 179 -9.49 11.58 13.28
C THR A 179 -10.86 11.00 12.96
N LEU A 180 -11.97 11.68 13.27
CA LEU A 180 -13.32 11.15 12.99
C LEU A 180 -13.59 10.96 11.49
N PRO A 181 -13.32 11.92 10.57
CA PRO A 181 -13.48 11.71 9.12
C PRO A 181 -12.63 10.56 8.55
N LEU A 182 -11.38 10.42 8.99
CA LEU A 182 -10.49 9.32 8.58
C LEU A 182 -11.02 7.97 9.09
N LEU A 183 -11.32 7.88 10.38
CA LEU A 183 -11.85 6.66 10.98
C LEU A 183 -13.18 6.27 10.33
N LEU A 184 -14.07 7.24 10.05
CA LEU A 184 -15.33 7.00 9.37
C LEU A 184 -15.11 6.52 7.93
N THR A 185 -14.22 7.14 7.17
CA THR A 185 -13.87 6.71 5.80
C THR A 185 -13.33 5.28 5.80
N ASN A 186 -12.45 4.94 6.73
CA ASN A 186 -11.90 3.59 6.88
C ASN A 186 -12.95 2.58 7.34
N LEU A 187 -13.80 2.91 8.31
CA LEU A 187 -14.90 2.05 8.77
C LEU A 187 -15.91 1.80 7.65
N CYS A 188 -16.40 2.85 6.98
CA CYS A 188 -17.30 2.73 5.83
C CYS A 188 -16.68 1.83 4.75
N THR A 189 -15.41 2.04 4.40
CA THR A 189 -14.74 1.23 3.38
C THR A 189 -14.54 -0.22 3.81
N THR A 190 -14.17 -0.45 5.08
CA THR A 190 -14.05 -1.79 5.68
C THR A 190 -15.39 -2.52 5.68
N THR A 191 -16.49 -1.84 6.03
CA THR A 191 -17.86 -2.38 5.96
C THR A 191 -18.27 -2.69 4.52
N LEU A 192 -17.94 -1.84 3.54
CA LEU A 192 -18.20 -2.10 2.12
C LEU A 192 -17.45 -3.35 1.60
N ILE A 193 -16.22 -3.58 2.06
CA ILE A 193 -15.46 -4.81 1.77
C ILE A 193 -16.11 -6.02 2.45
N GLY A 194 -16.48 -5.91 3.73
CA GLY A 194 -17.16 -6.95 4.50
C GLY A 194 -18.51 -7.37 3.90
N MET A 195 -19.32 -6.41 3.45
CA MET A 195 -20.58 -6.71 2.74
C MET A 195 -20.34 -7.45 1.43
N LYS A 196 -19.27 -7.15 0.69
CA LYS A 196 -18.91 -7.92 -0.51
C LYS A 196 -18.47 -9.34 -0.18
N ILE A 197 -17.74 -9.56 0.91
CA ILE A 197 -17.39 -10.91 1.40
C ILE A 197 -18.66 -11.71 1.72
N TRP A 198 -19.63 -11.07 2.37
CA TRP A 198 -20.91 -11.69 2.69
C TRP A 198 -21.71 -12.07 1.43
N GLU A 199 -21.83 -11.16 0.47
CA GLU A 199 -22.44 -11.43 -0.84
C GLU A 199 -21.74 -12.57 -1.57
N TYR A 200 -20.40 -12.56 -1.60
CA TYR A 200 -19.59 -13.62 -2.21
C TYR A 200 -19.85 -14.98 -1.55
N ARG A 201 -19.85 -15.02 -0.21
CA ARG A 201 -20.14 -16.25 0.56
C ARG A 201 -21.55 -16.76 0.27
N ARG A 202 -22.56 -15.88 0.28
CA ARG A 202 -23.97 -16.23 0.10
C ARG A 202 -24.29 -16.72 -1.31
N ASN A 203 -23.70 -16.11 -2.34
CA ASN A 203 -24.09 -16.35 -3.73
C ASN A 203 -23.21 -17.39 -4.44
N ILE A 204 -21.95 -17.56 -4.03
CA ILE A 204 -20.97 -18.42 -4.73
C ILE A 204 -20.59 -19.63 -3.88
N MET A 205 -20.28 -19.43 -2.59
CA MET A 205 -19.80 -20.52 -1.73
C MET A 205 -20.90 -21.50 -1.31
N ASN A 206 -22.17 -21.08 -1.37
CA ASN A 206 -23.34 -21.96 -1.24
C ASN A 206 -23.63 -22.81 -2.49
N HIS A 207 -22.89 -22.61 -3.60
CA HIS A 207 -23.08 -23.34 -4.86
C HIS A 207 -21.81 -24.11 -5.29
N LEU A 208 -20.63 -23.71 -4.82
CA LEU A 208 -19.39 -24.49 -4.96
C LEU A 208 -19.03 -25.19 -3.63
N SER A 209 -19.55 -26.40 -3.45
CA SER A 209 -19.19 -27.25 -2.32
C SER A 209 -17.68 -27.58 -2.32
N GLY A 210 -16.94 -27.04 -1.35
CA GLY A 210 -15.58 -27.47 -1.00
C GLY A 210 -14.41 -26.62 -1.53
N SER A 211 -14.60 -25.75 -2.53
CA SER A 211 -13.50 -24.90 -3.04
C SER A 211 -13.48 -23.52 -2.37
N LYS A 212 -12.57 -23.33 -1.39
CA LYS A 212 -12.20 -21.97 -0.93
C LYS A 212 -11.55 -21.23 -2.08
N THR A 213 -12.26 -20.29 -2.68
CA THR A 213 -11.74 -19.56 -3.85
C THR A 213 -10.69 -18.53 -3.42
N ARG A 214 -9.65 -18.36 -4.26
CA ARG A 214 -8.57 -17.36 -4.04
C ARG A 214 -9.08 -15.94 -3.76
N VAL A 215 -10.23 -15.58 -4.36
CA VAL A 215 -10.89 -14.28 -4.16
C VAL A 215 -11.34 -14.12 -2.70
N HIS A 216 -11.89 -15.17 -2.08
CA HIS A 216 -12.36 -15.11 -0.70
C HIS A 216 -11.22 -14.88 0.31
N SER A 217 -10.09 -15.60 0.16
CA SER A 217 -8.91 -15.41 1.02
C SER A 217 -8.36 -13.99 0.94
N ILE A 218 -8.16 -13.48 -0.28
CA ILE A 218 -7.66 -12.12 -0.52
C ILE A 218 -8.59 -11.07 0.12
N LEU A 219 -9.91 -11.19 -0.07
CA LEU A 219 -10.85 -10.26 0.55
C LEU A 219 -10.86 -10.36 2.09
N LEU A 220 -10.70 -11.56 2.66
CA LEU A 220 -10.66 -11.74 4.12
C LEU A 220 -9.44 -11.04 4.72
N ILE A 221 -8.25 -11.20 4.11
CA ILE A 221 -7.04 -10.50 4.55
C ILE A 221 -7.17 -8.97 4.39
N LEU A 222 -7.84 -8.50 3.33
CA LEU A 222 -8.17 -7.08 3.16
C LEU A 222 -9.08 -6.56 4.29
N LEU A 223 -10.08 -7.35 4.72
CA LEU A 223 -10.96 -7.00 5.83
C LEU A 223 -10.20 -6.95 7.17
N GLU A 224 -9.44 -8.01 7.47
CA GLU A 224 -8.71 -8.17 8.74
C GLU A 224 -7.69 -7.05 8.95
N SER A 225 -6.85 -6.77 7.95
CA SER A 225 -5.87 -5.68 8.00
C SER A 225 -6.51 -4.30 8.13
N SER A 226 -7.65 -4.05 7.48
CA SER A 226 -8.39 -2.77 7.59
C SER A 226 -9.07 -2.62 8.96
N ALA A 227 -9.58 -3.72 9.54
CA ALA A 227 -10.15 -3.72 10.88
C ALA A 227 -9.08 -3.43 11.95
N LEU A 228 -7.89 -4.04 11.85
CA LEU A 228 -6.75 -3.73 12.73
C LEU A 228 -6.37 -2.25 12.66
N TYR A 229 -6.32 -1.66 11.47
CA TYR A 229 -6.04 -0.23 11.29
C TYR A 229 -7.11 0.67 11.95
N CYS A 230 -8.40 0.32 11.84
CA CYS A 230 -9.46 1.03 12.55
C CYS A 230 -9.32 0.91 14.08
N ILE A 231 -8.94 -0.26 14.60
CA ILE A 231 -8.70 -0.48 16.04
C ILE A 231 -7.54 0.40 16.55
N CYS A 232 -6.44 0.50 15.81
CA CYS A 232 -5.32 1.39 16.17
C CYS A 232 -5.78 2.85 16.35
N TRP A 233 -6.60 3.38 15.43
CA TRP A 233 -7.13 4.73 15.52
C TRP A 233 -8.13 4.92 16.67
N ILE A 234 -8.98 3.92 16.95
CA ILE A 234 -9.90 3.96 18.10
C ILE A 234 -9.10 4.00 19.42
N LEU A 235 -8.05 3.19 19.55
CA LEU A 235 -7.16 3.22 20.72
C LEU A 235 -6.43 4.57 20.85
N ALA A 236 -6.00 5.16 19.74
CA ALA A 236 -5.41 6.51 19.72
C ALA A 236 -6.39 7.58 20.22
N LEU A 237 -7.64 7.54 19.77
CA LEU A 237 -8.71 8.43 20.24
C LEU A 237 -8.99 8.26 21.74
N LEU A 238 -9.08 7.02 22.22
CA LEU A 238 -9.32 6.73 23.64
C LEU A 238 -8.17 7.23 24.53
N ALA A 239 -6.92 7.11 24.07
CA ALA A 239 -5.75 7.63 24.78
C ALA A 239 -5.79 9.17 24.91
N VAL A 240 -6.15 9.89 23.84
CA VAL A 240 -6.22 11.35 23.82
C VAL A 240 -7.43 11.89 24.60
N LEU A 241 -8.59 11.24 24.48
CA LEU A 241 -9.86 11.77 25.01
C LEU A 241 -10.21 11.28 26.41
N GLY A 242 -9.80 10.05 26.75
CA GLY A 242 -10.10 9.47 28.06
C GLY A 242 -9.29 10.08 29.20
N ASN A 243 -8.23 10.84 28.89
CA ASN A 243 -7.27 11.41 29.85
C ASN A 243 -6.72 10.38 30.86
N VAL A 244 -6.72 9.10 30.45
CA VAL A 244 -6.33 7.92 31.25
C VAL A 244 -4.83 7.61 31.16
N MET A 245 -4.11 8.33 30.30
CA MET A 245 -2.69 8.11 30.03
C MET A 245 -1.91 9.41 30.28
N GLY A 246 -0.69 9.29 30.82
CA GLY A 246 0.17 10.45 31.04
C GLY A 246 0.64 11.09 29.71
N PRO A 247 1.07 12.36 29.72
CA PRO A 247 1.46 13.09 28.50
C PRO A 247 2.47 12.36 27.62
N MET A 248 3.45 11.68 28.22
CA MET A 248 4.40 10.80 27.55
C MET A 248 3.73 9.74 26.66
N ALA A 249 2.76 9.01 27.21
CA ALA A 249 2.10 7.92 26.49
C ALA A 249 1.22 8.46 25.36
N ILE A 250 0.59 9.62 25.56
CA ILE A 250 -0.19 10.29 24.50
C ILE A 250 0.73 10.73 23.34
N ALA A 251 1.88 11.35 23.65
CA ALA A 251 2.88 11.75 22.65
C ALA A 251 3.37 10.54 21.84
N VAL A 252 3.85 9.49 22.53
CA VAL A 252 4.31 8.23 21.91
C VAL A 252 3.24 7.60 21.01
N ILE A 253 1.98 7.54 21.45
CA ILE A 253 0.88 7.00 20.64
C ILE A 253 0.60 7.87 19.42
N MET A 254 0.55 9.19 19.58
CA MET A 254 0.29 10.14 18.48
C MET A 254 1.41 10.15 17.43
N GLY A 255 2.68 10.20 17.87
CA GLY A 255 3.86 10.12 17.00
C GLY A 255 4.00 8.78 16.28
N SER A 256 3.39 7.71 16.79
CA SER A 256 3.34 6.40 16.10
C SER A 256 2.36 6.36 14.92
N MET A 257 1.27 7.15 14.93
CA MET A 257 0.17 7.04 13.95
C MET A 257 0.54 7.35 12.49
N PRO A 258 1.42 8.34 12.16
CA PRO A 258 1.87 8.56 10.78
C PRO A 258 2.53 7.32 10.17
N TYR A 259 3.37 6.64 10.95
CA TYR A 259 4.09 5.45 10.52
C TYR A 259 3.15 4.25 10.38
N VAL A 260 2.27 3.99 11.35
CA VAL A 260 1.23 2.94 11.25
C VAL A 260 0.39 3.13 9.99
N THR A 261 -0.02 4.37 9.70
CA THR A 261 -0.81 4.70 8.50
C THR A 261 -0.03 4.51 7.20
N SER A 262 1.27 4.75 7.22
CA SER A 262 2.13 4.58 6.04
C SER A 262 2.54 3.12 5.81
N ILE A 263 2.72 2.34 6.88
CA ILE A 263 3.03 0.90 6.86
C ILE A 263 1.84 0.07 6.37
N TYR A 264 0.63 0.38 6.85
CA TYR A 264 -0.57 -0.42 6.59
C TYR A 264 -0.83 -0.70 5.09
N PRO A 265 -0.82 0.28 4.16
CA PRO A 265 -0.99 0.00 2.73
C PRO A 265 0.08 -0.95 2.19
N VAL A 266 1.35 -0.80 2.60
CA VAL A 266 2.46 -1.64 2.14
C VAL A 266 2.27 -3.09 2.61
N VAL A 267 1.90 -3.30 3.87
CA VAL A 267 1.59 -4.62 4.42
C VAL A 267 0.47 -5.28 3.62
N VAL A 268 -0.61 -4.54 3.32
CA VAL A 268 -1.70 -5.10 2.51
C VAL A 268 -1.26 -5.44 1.10
N VAL A 269 -0.41 -4.63 0.47
CA VAL A 269 0.16 -4.96 -0.84
C VAL A 269 0.96 -6.26 -0.77
N ILE A 270 1.84 -6.40 0.22
CA ILE A 270 2.63 -7.61 0.45
C ILE A 270 1.69 -8.82 0.60
N LEU A 271 0.71 -8.76 1.50
CA LEU A 271 -0.22 -9.87 1.75
C LEU A 271 -1.01 -10.26 0.48
N VAL A 272 -1.63 -9.30 -0.20
CA VAL A 272 -2.37 -9.52 -1.47
C VAL A 272 -1.47 -10.07 -2.58
N THR A 273 -0.16 -9.81 -2.52
CA THR A 273 0.80 -10.39 -3.45
C THR A 273 1.26 -11.81 -3.06
N LEU A 274 1.51 -12.10 -1.78
CA LEU A 274 1.90 -13.43 -1.32
C LEU A 274 0.77 -14.46 -1.52
N ASP A 275 -0.46 -14.10 -1.16
CA ASP A 275 -1.65 -14.96 -1.30
C ASP A 275 -1.92 -15.37 -2.77
N LYS A 276 -1.45 -14.57 -3.72
CA LYS A 276 -1.51 -14.87 -5.16
C LYS A 276 -0.41 -15.84 -5.64
N ASN A 277 0.67 -16.03 -4.87
CA ASN A 277 1.77 -16.95 -5.21
C ASN A 277 1.48 -18.39 -4.76
N ASP A 278 1.04 -18.59 -3.50
CA ASP A 278 0.91 -19.94 -2.90
C ASP A 278 -0.06 -20.85 -3.63
N TYR A 279 -1.18 -20.30 -4.14
CA TYR A 279 -2.13 -21.06 -4.97
C TYR A 279 -1.75 -21.09 -6.47
N GLY A 280 -0.67 -20.42 -6.87
CA GLY A 280 -0.17 -20.40 -8.25
C GLY A 280 0.69 -21.63 -8.57
N SER A 281 1.48 -22.08 -7.60
CA SER A 281 2.30 -23.31 -7.69
C SER A 281 1.45 -24.58 -7.64
N THR A 282 0.43 -24.64 -6.77
CA THR A 282 -0.38 -25.86 -6.58
C THR A 282 -1.12 -26.31 -7.85
N ILE A 283 -1.62 -25.37 -8.66
CA ILE A 283 -2.44 -25.68 -9.85
C ILE A 283 -1.59 -26.23 -11.01
N GLN A 284 -0.28 -25.96 -11.07
CA GLN A 284 0.59 -26.57 -12.09
C GLN A 284 0.89 -28.05 -11.81
N THR A 285 0.85 -28.50 -10.55
CA THR A 285 1.15 -29.89 -10.20
C THR A 285 0.00 -30.86 -10.53
N SER A 286 -1.26 -30.39 -10.54
CA SER A 286 -2.44 -31.26 -10.75
C SER A 286 -2.75 -31.61 -12.22
N ASN A 287 -2.06 -31.02 -13.20
CA ASN A 287 -2.31 -31.25 -14.63
C ASN A 287 -1.40 -32.32 -15.27
N THR A 288 -0.57 -33.02 -14.49
CA THR A 288 0.28 -34.10 -15.00
C THR A 288 -0.13 -35.44 -14.37
N ALA A 289 -0.39 -36.43 -15.23
CA ALA A 289 -0.74 -37.82 -14.89
C ALA A 289 -2.16 -38.10 -14.32
N MET A 290 -3.19 -37.86 -15.13
CA MET A 290 -4.41 -38.67 -15.10
C MET A 290 -4.51 -39.53 -16.37
N ARG A 291 -3.63 -40.54 -16.48
CA ARG A 291 -3.68 -41.56 -17.54
C ARG A 291 -4.65 -42.67 -17.12
N PHE A 292 -5.90 -42.60 -17.57
CA PHE A 292 -6.80 -43.75 -17.49
C PHE A 292 -6.39 -44.80 -18.53
N ASN A 293 -5.88 -45.94 -18.05
CA ASN A 293 -5.66 -47.13 -18.87
C ASN A 293 -6.99 -47.89 -19.00
N HIS A 294 -7.62 -47.85 -20.16
CA HIS A 294 -8.90 -48.53 -20.39
C HIS A 294 -8.63 -49.95 -20.91
N GLY A 295 -8.76 -50.95 -20.03
CA GLY A 295 -8.70 -52.35 -20.41
C GLY A 295 -9.98 -52.77 -21.13
N GLY A 296 -9.97 -52.76 -22.46
CA GLY A 296 -11.07 -53.21 -23.31
C GLY A 296 -10.79 -54.59 -23.92
N THR A 297 -11.54 -55.59 -23.48
CA THR A 297 -11.43 -56.98 -23.96
C THR A 297 -11.97 -57.12 -25.39
N THR A 298 -11.11 -57.37 -26.37
CA THR A 298 -11.55 -57.66 -27.75
C THR A 298 -11.98 -59.11 -27.88
N THR A 299 -13.27 -59.37 -28.05
CA THR A 299 -13.80 -60.68 -28.46
C THR A 299 -14.59 -60.53 -29.75
N THR A 300 -13.99 -60.95 -30.87
CA THR A 300 -14.74 -61.29 -32.09
C THR A 300 -14.06 -62.49 -32.74
N SER A 301 -14.84 -63.54 -32.98
CA SER A 301 -14.41 -64.77 -33.65
C SER A 301 -14.61 -64.65 -35.16
N GLY A 302 -13.78 -65.32 -35.98
CA GLY A 302 -14.17 -65.58 -37.37
C GLY A 302 -13.06 -65.79 -38.40
N ILE A 303 -12.91 -67.07 -38.78
CA ILE A 303 -12.57 -67.55 -40.14
C ILE A 303 -11.08 -67.63 -40.53
N MET A 304 -10.79 -68.76 -41.17
CA MET A 304 -9.52 -69.40 -41.44
C MET A 304 -9.18 -69.28 -42.94
N THR A 305 -7.95 -68.92 -43.31
CA THR A 305 -7.36 -69.33 -44.61
C THR A 305 -5.83 -69.32 -44.52
N SER A 306 -5.20 -70.37 -45.04
CA SER A 306 -3.75 -70.60 -45.00
C SER A 306 -3.05 -70.15 -46.30
N ALA A 307 -1.85 -69.55 -46.22
CA ALA A 307 -0.87 -69.57 -47.32
C ALA A 307 0.58 -69.22 -46.90
N THR A 308 1.38 -70.27 -46.90
CA THR A 308 2.85 -70.43 -46.92
C THR A 308 3.71 -69.42 -47.73
N THR A 309 4.84 -68.99 -47.13
CA THR A 309 6.20 -68.70 -47.69
C THR A 309 6.42 -67.97 -49.03
N VAL A 310 7.29 -66.95 -49.05
CA VAL A 310 8.44 -66.80 -50.02
C VAL A 310 9.61 -66.01 -49.36
N ILE A 311 10.84 -66.40 -49.71
CA ILE A 311 12.13 -65.76 -49.35
C ILE A 311 12.63 -64.88 -50.53
N GLY A 312 13.30 -63.74 -50.30
CA GLY A 312 14.28 -63.24 -51.28
C GLY A 312 14.54 -61.72 -51.39
N ASN A 313 15.81 -61.35 -51.18
CA ASN A 313 16.60 -60.24 -51.75
C ASN A 313 15.95 -59.12 -52.61
N GLY A 314 16.43 -57.87 -52.42
CA GLY A 314 16.74 -57.01 -53.58
C GLY A 314 16.60 -55.48 -53.45
N SER A 315 17.73 -54.79 -53.27
CA SER A 315 18.04 -53.44 -53.81
C SER A 315 17.14 -52.20 -53.56
N LYS A 316 17.69 -51.27 -52.75
CA LYS A 316 17.84 -49.81 -52.98
C LYS A 316 16.66 -48.99 -53.57
N VAL A 317 16.10 -48.08 -52.77
CA VAL A 317 15.70 -46.73 -53.22
C VAL A 317 16.22 -45.67 -52.23
N ARG A 318 16.51 -44.46 -52.74
CA ARG A 318 17.31 -43.38 -52.15
C ARG A 318 16.44 -42.38 -51.37
N VAL A 319 16.91 -41.95 -50.18
CA VAL A 319 16.39 -40.79 -49.45
C VAL A 319 17.18 -39.53 -49.83
N PRO A 320 16.55 -38.41 -50.23
CA PRO A 320 17.19 -37.11 -50.30
C PRO A 320 16.91 -36.28 -49.04
N GLN A 321 17.96 -35.68 -48.46
CA GLN A 321 17.82 -34.60 -47.48
C GLN A 321 17.40 -33.31 -48.18
N THR A 322 16.46 -32.56 -47.61
CA THR A 322 16.14 -31.19 -48.03
C THR A 322 16.71 -30.17 -47.05
N THR A 323 17.84 -29.60 -47.42
CA THR A 323 18.38 -28.33 -46.91
C THR A 323 18.14 -27.23 -47.98
N PHE A 324 18.33 -25.95 -47.64
CA PHE A 324 18.11 -24.70 -48.41
C PHE A 324 16.78 -23.98 -48.13
N ALA A 325 16.69 -22.64 -48.14
CA ALA A 325 17.72 -21.61 -47.95
C ALA A 325 17.08 -20.23 -47.69
N LYS A 326 17.89 -19.29 -47.22
CA LYS A 326 17.58 -17.87 -46.97
C LYS A 326 17.81 -17.05 -48.24
N GLY A 327 16.86 -16.18 -48.62
CA GLY A 327 16.98 -15.25 -49.77
C GLY A 327 16.44 -13.85 -49.45
N ARG A 328 17.07 -12.80 -50.01
CA ARG A 328 16.78 -11.37 -49.81
C ARG A 328 17.00 -10.61 -51.13
N SER A 329 16.17 -9.58 -51.35
CA SER A 329 16.26 -8.39 -52.25
C SER A 329 15.00 -8.26 -53.14
N ARG A 330 14.32 -7.10 -53.34
CA ARG A 330 14.75 -5.71 -53.66
C ARG A 330 15.30 -5.62 -55.11
N GLU A 331 15.16 -4.62 -55.97
CA GLU A 331 14.70 -3.21 -55.94
C GLU A 331 13.84 -2.93 -57.22
N ASP A 332 13.08 -1.85 -57.46
CA ASP A 332 12.04 -1.06 -56.74
C ASP A 332 11.31 -0.19 -57.85
N PHE A 333 10.11 0.44 -57.66
CA PHE A 333 9.47 1.34 -58.67
C PHE A 333 9.13 2.74 -58.12
N LEU A 334 9.42 3.78 -58.91
CA LEU A 334 9.27 5.20 -58.58
C LEU A 334 7.92 5.76 -59.03
N ASP A 335 7.33 6.69 -58.27
CA ASP A 335 7.12 8.06 -58.78
C ASP A 335 6.88 9.10 -57.66
N SER A 336 7.08 10.37 -58.04
CA SER A 336 6.89 11.66 -57.38
C SER A 336 5.48 11.94 -56.81
N GLY A 337 5.25 12.98 -55.97
CA GLY A 337 6.15 13.91 -55.29
C GLY A 337 5.45 15.21 -54.81
N SER A 338 6.00 15.88 -53.79
CA SER A 338 5.63 17.23 -53.27
C SER A 338 4.22 17.41 -52.61
N ALA A 339 3.93 18.39 -51.74
CA ALA A 339 4.72 19.20 -50.78
C ALA A 339 3.75 20.02 -49.87
N SER A 340 4.30 20.69 -48.84
CA SER A 340 3.67 21.68 -47.93
C SER A 340 2.68 21.13 -46.88
N SER A 341 2.75 21.42 -45.57
CA SER A 341 3.13 22.61 -44.76
C SER A 341 2.01 23.63 -44.55
N GLU A 342 1.34 23.55 -43.38
CA GLU A 342 0.87 24.64 -42.50
C GLU A 342 0.33 23.97 -41.20
N LYS A 343 0.82 24.27 -39.99
CA LYS A 343 0.58 25.45 -39.14
C LYS A 343 -0.90 25.74 -38.86
N LEU A 344 -1.38 25.26 -37.72
CA LEU A 344 -2.09 26.05 -36.70
C LEU A 344 -1.99 25.36 -35.33
#